data_AF-A0A094E1U9-F1
#
_entry.id   AF-A0A094E1U9-F1
#
_cell.length_a   1.000
_cell.length_b   1.000
_cell.length_c   1.000
_cell.angle_alpha   90.00
_cell.angle_beta   90.00
_cell.angle_gamma   90.00
#
_symmetry.space_group_name_H-M   'P 1'
#
loop_
_entity.id
_entity.type
_entity.pdbx_description
1 polymer ?
#
loop_
_entity_poly.entity_id
_entity_poly.type
_entity_poly.pdbx_seq_one_letter_code
_entity_poly.pdbx_strand_id
1 'polypeptide(L)'
;MKAILSEELESYRVQEGLAYARINAIYSKKEEVVSALTKLQAPITALCALQTLDISMRDIQITSKEWELLHALIDFFEIFKRISEKVQADGYPTLNYCVPYYLRLMDKIKKMKKTMKHISIDEACTAAFNKLDDYFSLATSQRSSHSTVATICDPRFNFSIFNFYLLESFYNISKERARAQFAACYNKYKAQDNDIRAEEIDAMHNEDENIPREVDSEDEMFKHRKPILQEVEWRRWLNELGVDKPNTNVLKYWQAKQY
;
A
#
# COMPACT_ATOMS: atom_id res chain seq x y z
N MET A 1 -21.44 -26.14 -8.96
CA MET A 1 -20.95 -25.35 -7.80
C MET A 1 -21.25 -23.89 -8.07
N LYS A 2 -21.83 -23.20 -7.10
CA LYS A 2 -22.48 -21.88 -7.22
C LYS A 2 -21.53 -20.76 -7.68
N ALA A 3 -21.95 -20.04 -8.71
CA ALA A 3 -21.41 -18.78 -9.18
C ALA A 3 -21.76 -17.64 -8.20
N ILE A 4 -21.04 -17.56 -7.08
CA ILE A 4 -21.20 -16.49 -6.06
C ILE A 4 -19.95 -15.58 -5.97
N LEU A 5 -18.89 -15.84 -6.74
CA LEU A 5 -17.56 -15.26 -6.45
C LEU A 5 -17.20 -13.95 -7.17
N SER A 6 -17.96 -13.46 -8.15
CA SER A 6 -17.61 -12.21 -8.87
C SER A 6 -18.26 -10.98 -8.24
N GLU A 7 -19.59 -10.96 -8.12
CA GLU A 7 -20.33 -9.78 -7.63
C GLU A 7 -19.98 -9.42 -6.17
N GLU A 8 -19.69 -10.40 -5.31
CA GLU A 8 -19.27 -10.11 -3.94
C GLU A 8 -17.87 -9.46 -3.91
N LEU A 9 -16.92 -9.94 -4.72
CA LEU A 9 -15.57 -9.37 -4.82
C LEU A 9 -15.56 -7.97 -5.46
N GLU A 10 -16.39 -7.74 -6.48
CA GLU A 10 -16.65 -6.41 -7.03
C GLU A 10 -17.26 -5.48 -5.96
N SER A 11 -18.27 -5.96 -5.22
CA SER A 11 -18.93 -5.20 -4.14
C SER A 11 -17.95 -4.82 -3.03
N TYR A 12 -17.04 -5.71 -2.63
CA TYR A 12 -16.00 -5.41 -1.63
C TYR A 12 -14.95 -4.41 -2.15
N ARG A 13 -14.47 -4.54 -3.40
CA ARG A 13 -13.54 -3.56 -4.01
C ARG A 13 -14.18 -2.18 -4.13
N VAL A 14 -15.46 -2.13 -4.48
CA VAL A 14 -16.25 -0.89 -4.56
C VAL A 14 -16.47 -0.29 -3.18
N GLN A 15 -16.77 -1.09 -2.16
CA GLN A 15 -16.92 -0.61 -0.77
C GLN A 15 -15.62 -0.15 -0.14
N GLU A 16 -14.51 -0.86 -0.34
CA GLU A 16 -13.18 -0.41 0.09
C GLU A 16 -12.80 0.89 -0.62
N GLY A 17 -12.91 0.95 -1.95
CA GLY A 17 -12.63 2.16 -2.75
C GLY A 17 -13.49 3.36 -2.36
N LEU A 18 -14.79 3.17 -2.12
CA LEU A 18 -15.72 4.22 -1.66
C LEU A 18 -15.42 4.67 -0.22
N ALA A 19 -15.00 3.76 0.67
CA ALA A 19 -14.59 4.11 2.02
C ALA A 19 -13.30 4.95 1.99
N TYR A 20 -12.30 4.56 1.20
CA TYR A 20 -11.06 5.32 1.06
C TYR A 20 -11.29 6.70 0.40
N ALA A 21 -12.16 6.80 -0.60
CA ALA A 21 -12.50 8.08 -1.26
C ALA A 21 -13.30 9.04 -0.36
N ARG A 22 -14.30 8.53 0.38
CA ARG A 22 -15.09 9.35 1.34
C ARG A 22 -14.26 9.81 2.54
N ILE A 23 -13.36 8.95 3.03
CA ILE A 23 -12.41 9.31 4.07
C ILE A 23 -11.53 10.45 3.55
N ASN A 24 -10.95 10.35 2.36
CA ASN A 24 -10.08 11.42 1.85
C ASN A 24 -10.80 12.77 1.67
N ALA A 25 -12.05 12.77 1.19
CA ALA A 25 -12.83 13.99 1.06
C ALA A 25 -13.16 14.66 2.41
N ILE A 26 -13.46 13.87 3.45
CA ILE A 26 -13.78 14.42 4.78
C ILE A 26 -12.51 14.89 5.50
N TYR A 27 -11.41 14.16 5.38
CA TYR A 27 -10.12 14.53 5.97
C TYR A 27 -9.52 15.76 5.28
N SER A 28 -9.48 15.80 3.94
CA SER A 28 -8.99 16.95 3.17
C SER A 28 -9.77 18.21 3.53
N LYS A 29 -11.09 18.13 3.62
CA LYS A 29 -11.93 19.27 3.97
C LYS A 29 -11.67 19.81 5.38
N LYS A 30 -11.38 18.94 6.36
CA LYS A 30 -11.04 19.37 7.74
C LYS A 30 -9.64 19.96 7.83
N GLU A 31 -8.65 19.36 7.15
CA GLU A 31 -7.28 19.91 7.07
C GLU A 31 -7.28 21.28 6.37
N GLU A 32 -7.99 21.42 5.24
CA GLU A 32 -8.10 22.67 4.49
C GLU A 32 -8.66 23.80 5.34
N VAL A 33 -9.70 23.54 6.15
CA VAL A 33 -10.28 24.54 7.05
C VAL A 33 -9.28 24.96 8.12
N VAL A 34 -8.58 24.01 8.75
CA VAL A 34 -7.58 24.32 9.79
C VAL A 34 -6.38 25.07 9.20
N SER A 35 -5.92 24.67 8.01
CA SER A 35 -4.84 25.33 7.27
C SER A 35 -5.21 26.75 6.84
N ALA A 36 -6.44 26.95 6.36
CA ALA A 36 -6.93 28.29 6.02
C ALA A 36 -7.01 29.18 7.26
N LEU A 37 -7.48 28.65 8.39
CA LEU A 37 -7.61 29.38 9.64
C LEU A 37 -6.25 29.85 10.18
N THR A 38 -5.22 28.98 10.15
CA THR A 38 -3.86 29.33 10.58
C THR A 38 -3.18 30.35 9.68
N LYS A 39 -3.43 30.34 8.36
CA LYS A 39 -2.97 31.42 7.46
C LYS A 39 -3.59 32.78 7.81
N LEU A 40 -4.80 32.78 8.38
CA LEU A 40 -5.49 33.98 8.82
C LEU A 40 -5.16 34.38 10.27
N GLN A 41 -4.24 33.70 10.95
CA GLN A 41 -3.90 33.99 12.35
C GLN A 41 -3.47 35.45 12.56
N ALA A 42 -2.55 35.96 11.74
CA ALA A 42 -2.06 37.33 11.84
C ALA A 42 -3.17 38.39 11.63
N PRO A 43 -3.99 38.33 10.54
CA PRO A 43 -5.07 39.29 10.36
C PRO A 43 -6.18 39.16 11.42
N ILE A 44 -6.53 37.96 11.87
CA ILE A 44 -7.52 37.76 12.95
C ILE A 44 -7.01 38.39 14.25
N THR A 45 -5.75 38.13 14.60
CA THR A 45 -5.13 38.68 15.82
C THR A 45 -5.03 40.20 15.77
N ALA A 46 -4.69 40.77 14.61
CA ALA A 46 -4.66 42.22 14.40
C ALA A 46 -6.06 42.85 14.53
N LEU A 47 -7.09 42.20 13.99
CA LEU A 47 -8.47 42.68 14.06
C LEU A 47 -8.99 42.67 15.52
N CYS A 48 -8.74 41.59 16.26
CA CYS A 48 -9.06 41.50 17.68
C CYS A 48 -8.31 42.54 18.53
N ALA A 49 -7.06 42.88 18.17
CA ALA A 49 -6.27 43.90 18.88
C ALA A 49 -6.77 45.33 18.63
N LEU A 50 -7.31 45.61 17.44
CA LEU A 50 -7.86 46.92 17.07
C LEU A 50 -9.24 47.18 17.69
N GLN A 51 -10.00 46.13 18.01
CA GLN A 51 -11.32 46.22 18.62
C GLN A 51 -11.23 46.32 20.16
N THR A 52 -10.77 47.47 20.66
CA THR A 52 -10.78 47.76 22.10
C THR A 52 -12.16 48.16 22.65
N LEU A 53 -13.12 48.46 21.77
CA LEU A 53 -14.43 49.05 22.11
C LEU A 53 -15.59 48.05 22.18
N ASP A 54 -15.52 46.91 21.49
CA ASP A 54 -16.62 45.94 21.45
C ASP A 54 -16.31 44.74 22.36
N ILE A 55 -16.81 44.83 23.60
CA ILE A 55 -16.60 43.84 24.66
C ILE A 55 -17.15 42.45 24.24
N SER A 56 -18.14 42.42 23.34
CA SER A 56 -18.77 41.19 22.85
C SER A 56 -17.84 40.31 22.00
N MET A 57 -16.77 40.86 21.43
CA MET A 57 -15.81 40.12 20.60
C MET A 57 -14.74 39.38 21.42
N ARG A 58 -14.59 39.68 22.72
CA ARG A 58 -13.61 39.00 23.59
C ARG A 58 -13.93 37.53 23.80
N ASP A 59 -15.20 37.17 23.82
CA ASP A 59 -15.65 35.79 24.04
C ASP A 59 -15.40 34.89 22.80
N ILE A 60 -15.15 35.50 21.63
CA ILE A 60 -14.90 34.81 20.35
C ILE A 60 -13.40 34.81 20.00
N GLN A 61 -12.57 35.45 20.84
CA GLN A 61 -11.15 35.58 20.57
C GLN A 61 -10.44 34.23 20.75
N ILE A 62 -9.80 33.76 19.67
CA ILE A 62 -8.97 32.55 19.71
C ILE A 62 -7.75 32.83 20.58
N THR A 63 -7.61 32.05 21.64
CA THR A 63 -6.52 32.12 22.60
C THR A 63 -5.21 31.55 22.03
N SER A 64 -4.07 31.94 22.60
CA SER A 64 -2.77 31.39 22.19
C SER A 64 -2.71 29.86 22.27
N LYS A 65 -3.36 29.27 23.28
CA LYS A 65 -3.45 27.81 23.45
C LYS A 65 -4.24 27.14 22.32
N GLU A 66 -5.32 27.77 21.86
CA GLU A 66 -6.10 27.26 20.73
C GLU A 66 -5.34 27.38 19.42
N TRP A 67 -4.55 28.44 19.22
CA TRP A 67 -3.63 28.53 18.09
C TRP A 67 -2.55 27.44 18.12
N GLU A 68 -1.95 27.17 19.28
CA GLU A 68 -1.01 26.06 19.46
C GLU A 68 -1.65 24.71 19.13
N LEU A 69 -2.90 24.48 19.55
CA LEU A 69 -3.66 23.29 19.20
C LEU A 69 -3.93 23.18 17.69
N LEU A 70 -4.30 24.29 17.03
CA LEU A 70 -4.53 24.31 15.58
C LEU A 70 -3.26 23.95 14.80
N HIS A 71 -2.11 24.49 15.20
CA HIS A 71 -0.82 24.11 14.60
C HIS A 71 -0.48 22.64 14.86
N ALA A 72 -0.69 22.15 16.08
CA ALA A 72 -0.47 20.75 16.40
C ALA A 72 -1.40 19.79 15.62
N LEU A 73 -2.62 20.23 15.29
CA LEU A 73 -3.54 19.48 14.44
C LEU A 73 -3.06 19.40 12.99
N ILE A 74 -2.45 20.47 12.46
CA ILE A 74 -1.86 20.44 11.10
C ILE A 74 -0.74 19.43 11.04
N ASP A 75 0.18 19.46 12.02
CA ASP A 75 1.27 18.48 12.11
C ASP A 75 0.73 17.05 12.23
N PHE A 76 -0.39 16.87 12.93
CA PHE A 76 -1.05 15.57 13.07
C PHE A 76 -1.62 15.08 11.73
N PHE A 77 -2.32 15.94 10.98
CA PHE A 77 -2.89 15.55 9.69
C PHE A 77 -1.82 15.29 8.62
N GLU A 78 -0.72 16.03 8.65
CA GLU A 78 0.40 15.87 7.72
C GLU A 78 1.04 14.46 7.78
N ILE A 79 0.90 13.76 8.91
CA ILE A 79 1.34 12.36 9.05
C ILE A 79 0.68 11.45 7.98
N PHE A 80 -0.61 11.69 7.70
CA PHE A 80 -1.44 10.85 6.86
C PHE A 80 -1.39 11.24 5.38
N LYS A 81 -1.30 12.53 5.09
CA LYS A 81 -1.40 13.12 3.74
C LYS A 81 -0.56 12.38 2.69
N ARG A 82 0.76 12.34 2.88
CA ARG A 82 1.70 11.72 1.93
C ARG A 82 1.43 10.23 1.69
N ILE A 83 0.89 9.53 2.70
CA ILE A 83 0.63 8.10 2.59
C ILE A 83 -0.69 7.87 1.85
N SER A 84 -1.73 8.65 2.16
CA SER A 84 -3.00 8.63 1.45
C SER A 84 -2.83 8.88 -0.05
N GLU A 85 -2.05 9.90 -0.43
CA GLU A 85 -1.72 10.19 -1.84
C GLU A 85 -1.08 8.99 -2.54
N LYS A 86 -0.18 8.29 -1.85
CA LYS A 86 0.56 7.18 -2.45
C LYS A 86 -0.25 5.90 -2.61
N VAL A 87 -1.17 5.62 -1.69
CA VAL A 87 -2.05 4.44 -1.76
C VAL A 87 -3.15 4.62 -2.81
N GLN A 88 -3.51 5.86 -3.11
CA GLN A 88 -4.55 6.20 -4.08
C GLN A 88 -4.04 6.41 -5.50
N ALA A 89 -2.73 6.32 -5.71
CA ALA A 89 -2.17 6.41 -7.05
C ALA A 89 -2.66 5.25 -7.93
N ASP A 90 -2.97 5.56 -9.18
CA ASP A 90 -3.40 4.60 -10.21
C ASP A 90 -2.24 4.21 -11.15
N GLY A 91 -1.18 5.03 -11.22
CA GLY A 91 -0.03 4.82 -12.10
C GLY A 91 0.95 3.72 -11.68
N TYR A 92 0.75 3.04 -10.55
CA TYR A 92 1.62 1.95 -10.10
C TYR A 92 0.89 1.00 -9.13
N PRO A 93 1.37 -0.25 -8.95
CA PRO A 93 0.81 -1.17 -7.96
C PRO A 93 0.88 -0.57 -6.56
N THR A 94 -0.25 -0.49 -5.86
CA THR A 94 -0.35 0.12 -4.52
C THR A 94 -0.49 -0.90 -3.39
N LEU A 95 -0.97 -2.11 -3.70
CA LEU A 95 -1.29 -3.15 -2.71
C LEU A 95 -0.07 -3.62 -1.90
N ASN A 96 1.10 -3.68 -2.54
CA ASN A 96 2.39 -3.98 -1.92
C ASN A 96 2.84 -2.95 -0.86
N TYR A 97 2.30 -1.73 -0.90
CA TYR A 97 2.64 -0.68 0.07
C TYR A 97 1.67 -0.63 1.25
N CYS A 98 0.52 -1.32 1.21
CA CYS A 98 -0.50 -1.27 2.26
C CYS A 98 0.07 -1.61 3.64
N VAL A 99 0.69 -2.78 3.78
CA VAL A 99 1.25 -3.24 5.07
C VAL A 99 2.40 -2.33 5.55
N PRO A 100 3.41 -2.00 4.72
CA PRO A 100 4.47 -1.06 5.09
C PRO A 100 3.95 0.30 5.59
N TYR A 101 2.90 0.82 4.95
CA TYR A 101 2.35 2.13 5.31
C TYR A 101 1.54 2.13 6.59
N TYR A 102 0.78 1.07 6.89
CA TYR A 102 0.16 0.91 8.21
C TYR A 102 1.22 0.94 9.31
N LEU A 103 2.28 0.13 9.16
CA LEU A 103 3.37 0.05 10.12
C LEU A 103 4.10 1.39 10.30
N ARG A 104 4.36 2.09 9.19
CA ARG A 104 4.98 3.42 9.21
C ARG A 104 4.10 4.48 9.86
N LEU A 105 2.79 4.48 9.61
CA LEU A 105 1.85 5.40 10.25
C LEU A 105 1.81 5.18 11.77
N MET A 106 1.70 3.92 12.18
CA MET A 106 1.71 3.54 13.59
C MET A 106 2.99 4.01 14.31
N ASP A 107 4.16 3.85 13.69
CA ASP A 107 5.43 4.36 14.22
C ASP A 107 5.47 5.90 14.28
N LYS A 108 5.00 6.60 13.24
CA LYS A 108 4.91 8.07 13.25
C LYS A 108 3.99 8.60 14.35
N ILE A 109 2.84 7.97 14.57
CA ILE A 109 1.91 8.36 15.64
C ILE A 109 2.53 8.09 17.01
N LYS A 110 3.19 6.93 17.20
CA LYS A 110 3.95 6.64 18.44
C LYS A 110 5.01 7.70 18.72
N LYS A 111 5.73 8.17 17.69
CA LYS A 111 6.71 9.26 17.80
C LYS A 111 6.05 10.59 18.15
N MET A 112 4.97 10.96 17.46
CA MET A 112 4.24 12.20 17.72
C MET A 112 3.69 12.26 19.15
N LYS A 113 3.12 11.14 19.64
CA LYS A 113 2.63 11.00 21.01
C LYS A 113 3.73 11.23 22.05
N LYS A 114 4.98 10.84 21.75
CA LYS A 114 6.13 11.08 22.64
C LYS A 114 6.61 12.52 22.61
N THR A 115 6.54 13.19 21.45
CA THR A 115 7.07 14.54 21.27
C THR A 115 6.08 15.64 21.69
N MET A 116 4.80 15.49 21.36
CA MET A 116 3.78 16.49 21.65
C MET A 116 3.01 16.14 22.92
N LYS A 117 3.05 17.02 23.90
CA LYS A 117 2.35 16.87 25.20
C LYS A 117 1.09 17.73 25.25
N HIS A 118 0.22 17.61 24.25
CA HIS A 118 -1.10 18.24 24.27
C HIS A 118 -2.17 17.16 24.47
N ILE A 119 -3.04 17.33 25.47
CA ILE A 119 -4.03 16.31 25.89
C ILE A 119 -4.90 15.86 24.71
N SER A 120 -5.49 16.81 23.98
CA SER A 120 -6.36 16.49 22.83
C SER A 120 -5.61 15.78 21.69
N ILE A 121 -4.31 16.04 21.50
CA ILE A 121 -3.50 15.37 20.48
C ILE A 121 -3.12 13.98 20.94
N ASP A 122 -2.89 13.78 22.24
CA ASP A 122 -2.63 12.46 22.83
C ASP A 122 -3.85 11.52 22.66
N GLU A 123 -5.05 12.04 22.91
CA GLU A 123 -6.32 11.35 22.67
C GLU A 123 -6.49 11.02 21.18
N ALA A 124 -6.25 12.00 20.29
CA ALA A 124 -6.31 11.80 18.85
C ALA A 124 -5.29 10.76 18.36
N CYS A 125 -4.05 10.79 18.87
CA CYS A 125 -3.02 9.80 18.57
C CYS A 125 -3.44 8.40 19.02
N THR A 126 -4.03 8.28 20.21
CA THR A 126 -4.49 7.00 20.75
C THR A 126 -5.64 6.44 19.91
N ALA A 127 -6.64 7.27 19.59
CA ALA A 127 -7.75 6.87 18.73
C ALA A 127 -7.27 6.46 17.32
N ALA A 128 -6.37 7.24 16.73
CA ALA A 128 -5.82 6.94 15.42
C ALA A 128 -4.95 5.68 15.42
N PHE A 129 -4.15 5.46 16.47
CA PHE A 129 -3.35 4.24 16.60
C PHE A 129 -4.24 2.99 16.68
N ASN A 130 -5.26 3.01 17.54
CA ASN A 130 -6.21 1.90 17.66
C ASN A 130 -6.90 1.61 16.33
N LYS A 131 -7.32 2.67 15.63
CA LYS A 131 -7.98 2.52 14.33
C LYS A 131 -7.05 1.92 13.26
N LEU A 132 -5.78 2.32 13.26
CA LEU A 132 -4.78 1.74 12.35
C LEU A 132 -4.44 0.30 12.72
N ASP A 133 -4.42 -0.05 14.00
CA ASP A 133 -4.21 -1.43 14.45
C ASP A 133 -5.36 -2.35 14.04
N ASP A 134 -6.60 -1.85 14.10
CA ASP A 134 -7.78 -2.54 13.54
C ASP A 134 -7.61 -2.78 12.04
N TYR A 135 -7.27 -1.73 11.28
CA TYR A 135 -7.08 -1.85 9.83
C TYR A 135 -5.91 -2.76 9.46
N PHE A 136 -4.81 -2.70 10.21
CA PHE A 136 -3.68 -3.60 10.04
C PHE A 136 -4.08 -5.05 10.32
N SER A 137 -4.83 -5.29 11.38
CA SER A 137 -5.34 -6.62 11.73
C SER A 137 -6.28 -7.17 10.65
N LEU A 138 -7.13 -6.31 10.08
CA LEU A 138 -7.97 -6.65 8.94
C LEU A 138 -7.15 -6.92 7.69
N ALA A 139 -6.16 -6.07 7.34
CA ALA A 139 -5.33 -6.23 6.14
C ALA A 139 -4.38 -7.44 6.21
N THR A 140 -4.08 -7.92 7.42
CA THR A 140 -3.25 -9.11 7.66
C THR A 140 -4.07 -10.32 8.09
N SER A 141 -5.40 -10.25 8.00
CA SER A 141 -6.28 -11.37 8.31
C SER A 141 -6.14 -12.48 7.26
N GLN A 142 -6.52 -13.71 7.61
CA GLN A 142 -6.42 -14.85 6.69
C GLN A 142 -7.30 -14.70 5.44
N ARG A 143 -8.38 -13.91 5.52
CA ARG A 143 -9.30 -13.65 4.41
C ARG A 143 -8.78 -12.61 3.41
N SER A 144 -7.84 -11.77 3.82
CA SER A 144 -7.29 -10.65 3.04
C SER A 144 -5.76 -10.76 2.89
N SER A 145 -5.27 -11.99 2.73
CA SER A 145 -3.84 -12.30 2.64
C SER A 145 -3.11 -11.61 1.47
N HIS A 146 -3.85 -11.05 0.51
CA HIS A 146 -3.31 -10.45 -0.71
C HIS A 146 -2.37 -9.29 -0.43
N SER A 147 -2.69 -8.44 0.56
CA SER A 147 -1.83 -7.32 0.96
C SER A 147 -0.49 -7.81 1.52
N THR A 148 -0.52 -8.84 2.36
CA THR A 148 0.67 -9.46 2.93
C THR A 148 1.52 -10.12 1.85
N VAL A 149 0.91 -10.92 0.97
CA VAL A 149 1.60 -11.61 -0.12
C VAL A 149 2.21 -10.60 -1.09
N ALA A 150 1.44 -9.59 -1.52
CA ALA A 150 1.94 -8.53 -2.40
C ALA A 150 3.12 -7.77 -1.80
N THR A 151 3.10 -7.52 -0.49
CA THR A 151 4.22 -6.88 0.22
C THR A 151 5.48 -7.77 0.20
N ILE A 152 5.33 -9.07 0.47
CA ILE A 152 6.46 -10.02 0.48
C ILE A 152 7.04 -10.21 -0.92
N CYS A 153 6.19 -10.21 -1.95
CA CYS A 153 6.60 -10.29 -3.34
C CYS A 153 7.34 -9.03 -3.84
N ASP A 154 7.28 -7.89 -3.13
CA ASP A 154 8.07 -6.71 -3.50
C ASP A 154 9.53 -6.86 -3.04
N PRO A 155 10.52 -6.86 -3.97
CA PRO A 155 11.94 -7.01 -3.65
C PRO A 155 12.46 -5.96 -2.66
N ARG A 156 11.82 -4.80 -2.57
CA ARG A 156 12.25 -3.68 -1.71
C ARG A 156 11.86 -3.87 -0.24
N PHE A 157 10.80 -4.63 0.03
CA PHE A 157 10.28 -4.81 1.39
C PHE A 157 10.62 -6.17 1.96
N ASN A 158 10.32 -7.23 1.20
CA ASN A 158 10.44 -8.62 1.62
C ASN A 158 9.87 -8.83 3.04
N PHE A 159 10.25 -9.92 3.71
CA PHE A 159 9.89 -10.20 5.09
C PHE A 159 10.60 -9.26 6.09
N SER A 160 11.68 -8.59 5.67
CA SER A 160 12.46 -7.67 6.51
C SER A 160 11.61 -6.53 7.08
N ILE A 161 10.59 -6.07 6.36
CA ILE A 161 9.75 -4.97 6.84
C ILE A 161 9.00 -5.30 8.13
N PHE A 162 8.55 -6.55 8.26
CA PHE A 162 7.90 -7.04 9.48
C PHE A 162 8.90 -7.10 10.63
N ASN A 163 10.14 -7.51 10.38
CA ASN A 163 11.17 -7.53 11.41
C ASN A 163 11.57 -6.12 11.89
N PHE A 164 11.60 -5.15 10.97
CA PHE A 164 11.98 -3.78 11.28
C PHE A 164 10.93 -3.07 12.14
N TYR A 165 9.65 -3.16 11.78
CA TYR A 165 8.59 -2.43 12.49
C TYR A 165 7.99 -3.20 13.66
N LEU A 166 7.95 -4.53 13.61
CA LEU A 166 7.32 -5.37 14.64
C LEU A 166 8.38 -5.99 15.55
N LEU A 167 9.17 -5.16 16.23
CA LEU A 167 10.25 -5.63 17.12
C LEU A 167 9.72 -6.30 18.40
N GLU A 168 8.51 -5.94 18.85
CA GLU A 168 7.94 -6.47 20.09
C GLU A 168 7.43 -7.91 19.93
N SER A 169 7.65 -8.72 20.98
CA SER A 169 7.20 -10.12 21.04
C SER A 169 5.69 -10.28 20.84
N PHE A 170 4.90 -9.26 21.20
CA PHE A 170 3.46 -9.20 21.00
C PHE A 170 3.06 -9.41 19.53
N TYR A 171 3.90 -8.97 18.59
CA TYR A 171 3.62 -9.07 17.16
C TYR A 171 4.24 -10.31 16.48
N ASN A 172 4.82 -11.24 17.25
CA ASN A 172 5.33 -12.50 16.70
C ASN A 172 4.22 -13.31 16.03
N ILE A 173 3.00 -13.26 16.58
CA ILE A 173 1.82 -13.91 15.98
C ILE A 173 1.56 -13.34 14.57
N SER A 174 1.66 -12.02 14.40
CA SER A 174 1.48 -11.36 13.11
C SER A 174 2.57 -11.73 12.11
N LYS A 175 3.82 -11.88 12.56
CA LYS A 175 4.94 -12.35 11.71
C LYS A 175 4.73 -13.78 11.23
N GLU A 176 4.41 -14.70 12.14
CA GLU A 176 4.17 -16.10 11.78
C GLU A 176 2.95 -16.25 10.87
N ARG A 177 1.90 -15.46 11.11
CA ARG A 177 0.74 -15.39 10.22
C ARG A 177 1.14 -14.94 8.82
N ALA A 178 1.98 -13.92 8.69
CA ALA A 178 2.43 -13.46 7.38
C ALA A 178 3.22 -14.54 6.62
N ARG A 179 4.07 -15.29 7.32
CA ARG A 179 4.77 -16.46 6.74
C ARG A 179 3.80 -17.54 6.30
N ALA A 180 2.85 -17.90 7.15
CA ALA A 180 1.86 -18.92 6.86
C ALA A 180 0.99 -18.54 5.65
N GLN A 181 0.59 -17.26 5.54
CA GLN A 181 -0.16 -16.75 4.39
C GLN A 181 0.64 -16.87 3.10
N PHE A 182 1.91 -16.46 3.11
CA PHE A 182 2.78 -16.60 1.94
C PHE A 182 3.00 -18.06 1.56
N ALA A 183 3.31 -18.93 2.51
CA ALA A 183 3.52 -20.35 2.28
C ALA A 183 2.26 -21.03 1.73
N ALA A 184 1.09 -20.72 2.27
CA ALA A 184 -0.19 -21.25 1.76
C ALA A 184 -0.44 -20.81 0.32
N CYS A 185 -0.18 -19.54 0.00
CA CYS A 185 -0.33 -19.01 -1.35
C CYS A 185 0.65 -19.69 -2.33
N TYR A 186 1.93 -19.77 -1.96
CA TYR A 186 2.96 -20.44 -2.75
C TYR A 186 2.61 -21.92 -3.01
N ASN A 187 2.19 -22.66 -1.97
CA ASN A 187 1.82 -24.07 -2.12
C ASN A 187 0.60 -24.25 -3.03
N LYS A 188 -0.37 -23.33 -2.97
CA LYS A 188 -1.52 -23.34 -3.88
C LYS A 188 -1.09 -23.18 -5.34
N TYR A 189 -0.27 -22.18 -5.64
CA TYR A 189 0.22 -21.97 -7.01
C TYR A 189 1.14 -23.10 -7.47
N LYS A 190 1.97 -23.65 -6.59
CA LYS A 190 2.80 -24.82 -6.91
C LYS A 190 1.97 -26.05 -7.24
N ALA A 191 0.87 -26.28 -6.53
CA ALA A 191 -0.05 -27.37 -6.85
C ALA A 191 -0.70 -27.16 -8.22
N GLN A 192 -1.19 -25.94 -8.51
CA GLN A 192 -1.77 -25.60 -9.81
C GLN A 192 -0.77 -25.74 -10.97
N ASP A 193 0.50 -25.35 -10.79
CA ASP A 193 1.54 -25.55 -11.80
C ASP A 193 1.78 -27.03 -12.09
N ASN A 194 1.76 -27.88 -11.07
CA ASN A 194 1.87 -29.33 -11.27
C ASN A 194 0.66 -29.90 -11.99
N ASP A 195 -0.55 -29.42 -11.70
CA ASP A 195 -1.79 -29.85 -12.36
C ASP A 195 -1.79 -29.45 -13.84
N ILE A 196 -1.43 -28.20 -14.16
CA ILE A 196 -1.28 -27.72 -15.55
C ILE A 196 -0.27 -28.58 -16.31
N ARG A 197 0.89 -28.86 -15.70
CA ARG A 197 1.92 -29.70 -16.33
C ARG A 197 1.50 -31.15 -16.51
N ALA A 198 0.66 -31.68 -15.62
CA ALA A 198 0.08 -33.02 -15.76
C ALA A 198 -0.95 -33.06 -16.90
N GLU A 199 -1.82 -32.05 -17.00
CA GLU A 199 -2.77 -31.89 -18.11
C GLU A 199 -2.06 -31.70 -19.47
N GLU A 200 -0.95 -30.98 -19.52
CA GLU A 200 -0.12 -30.85 -20.73
C GLU A 200 0.47 -32.20 -21.18
N ILE A 201 0.92 -33.04 -20.24
CA ILE A 201 1.44 -34.38 -20.53
C ILE A 201 0.33 -35.31 -21.03
N ASP A 202 -0.85 -35.27 -20.39
CA ASP A 202 -2.01 -36.06 -20.81
C ASP A 202 -2.57 -35.59 -22.16
N ALA A 203 -2.58 -34.29 -22.43
CA ALA A 203 -2.98 -33.74 -23.73
C ALA A 203 -2.00 -34.13 -24.85
N MET A 204 -0.69 -34.12 -24.58
CA MET A 204 0.32 -34.63 -25.52
C MET A 204 0.18 -36.14 -25.81
N HIS A 205 -0.36 -36.92 -24.87
CA HIS A 205 -0.67 -38.33 -25.09
C HIS A 205 -1.98 -38.58 -25.85
N ASN A 206 -2.89 -37.59 -25.91
CA ASN A 206 -4.21 -37.70 -26.54
C ASN A 206 -4.33 -36.92 -27.87
N GLU A 207 -3.26 -36.27 -28.37
CA GLU A 207 -3.20 -35.53 -29.65
C GLU A 207 -3.28 -36.43 -30.92
N ASP A 208 -3.88 -37.63 -30.85
CA ASP A 208 -4.13 -38.50 -32.02
C ASP A 208 -5.55 -38.36 -32.62
N GLU A 209 -6.45 -37.53 -32.05
CA GLU A 209 -7.77 -37.25 -32.64
C GLU A 209 -7.94 -35.79 -33.07
N ASN A 210 -7.73 -35.59 -34.37
CA ASN A 210 -7.77 -34.31 -35.08
C ASN A 210 -9.22 -33.87 -35.34
N ILE A 211 -9.78 -33.00 -34.49
CA ILE A 211 -11.08 -32.32 -34.74
C ILE A 211 -10.84 -30.81 -34.84
N PRO A 212 -11.06 -30.16 -35.99
CA PRO A 212 -10.89 -28.71 -36.12
C PRO A 212 -12.05 -27.99 -35.43
N ARG A 213 -11.79 -27.33 -34.29
CA ARG A 213 -12.67 -26.32 -33.70
C ARG A 213 -12.28 -24.95 -34.25
N GLU A 214 -13.26 -24.17 -34.72
CA GLU A 214 -13.08 -22.73 -34.97
C GLU A 214 -12.69 -22.05 -33.67
N VAL A 215 -11.53 -21.41 -33.67
CA VAL A 215 -10.93 -20.75 -32.50
C VAL A 215 -11.40 -19.29 -32.50
N ASP A 216 -12.00 -18.87 -31.39
CA ASP A 216 -12.34 -17.47 -31.13
C ASP A 216 -11.07 -16.61 -30.99
N SER A 217 -11.13 -15.36 -31.44
CA SER A 217 -9.97 -14.45 -31.52
C SER A 217 -9.33 -14.11 -30.16
N GLU A 218 -10.08 -14.21 -29.06
CA GLU A 218 -9.52 -14.05 -27.71
C GLU A 218 -8.74 -15.28 -27.24
N ASP A 219 -9.14 -16.49 -27.64
CA ASP A 219 -8.41 -17.73 -27.34
C ASP A 219 -7.03 -17.75 -28.01
N GLU A 220 -6.84 -17.02 -29.12
CA GLU A 220 -5.54 -16.87 -29.77
C GLU A 220 -4.53 -16.06 -28.94
N MET A 221 -4.99 -15.14 -28.09
CA MET A 221 -4.13 -14.32 -27.24
C MET A 221 -3.52 -15.12 -26.08
N PHE A 222 -4.18 -16.21 -25.67
CA PHE A 222 -3.76 -17.06 -24.55
C PHE A 222 -3.27 -18.44 -24.98
N LYS A 223 -3.16 -18.72 -26.29
CA LYS A 223 -2.46 -19.91 -26.82
C LYS A 223 -1.08 -19.98 -26.18
N HIS A 224 -0.89 -20.96 -25.30
CA HIS A 224 0.41 -21.29 -24.75
C HIS A 224 1.31 -21.64 -25.93
N ARG A 225 2.22 -20.72 -26.27
CA ARG A 225 3.25 -21.02 -27.25
C ARG A 225 4.02 -22.20 -26.65
N LYS A 226 3.93 -23.38 -27.28
CA LYS A 226 4.77 -24.55 -26.97
C LYS A 226 6.18 -24.03 -26.69
N PRO A 227 6.93 -24.57 -25.71
CA PRO A 227 8.26 -24.07 -25.40
C PRO A 227 9.08 -24.12 -26.67
N ILE A 228 9.26 -22.97 -27.31
CA ILE A 228 10.15 -22.88 -28.44
C ILE A 228 11.50 -23.05 -27.77
N LEU A 229 12.17 -24.18 -28.07
CA LEU A 229 13.59 -24.38 -27.84
C LEU A 229 14.42 -23.44 -28.73
N GLN A 230 14.03 -22.16 -28.78
CA GLN A 230 14.86 -21.05 -29.16
C GLN A 230 15.46 -20.51 -27.87
N GLU A 231 16.76 -20.23 -27.90
CA GLU A 231 17.41 -19.50 -26.82
C GLU A 231 16.56 -18.28 -26.45
N VAL A 232 16.15 -18.24 -25.18
CA VAL A 232 15.40 -17.12 -24.59
C VAL A 232 16.12 -15.82 -24.98
N GLU A 233 15.38 -14.81 -25.45
CA GLU A 233 15.93 -13.56 -26.01
C GLU A 233 17.11 -12.99 -25.22
N TRP A 234 17.07 -13.05 -23.88
CA TRP A 234 18.15 -12.57 -23.02
C TRP A 234 19.48 -13.34 -23.20
N ARG A 235 19.45 -14.64 -23.51
CA ARG A 235 20.65 -15.45 -23.84
C ARG A 235 21.21 -15.08 -25.21
N ARG A 236 20.32 -14.87 -26.18
CA ARG A 236 20.71 -14.39 -27.52
C ARG A 236 21.35 -13.00 -27.44
N TRP A 237 20.78 -12.12 -26.62
CA TRP A 237 21.29 -10.76 -26.35
C TRP A 237 22.66 -10.76 -25.65
N LEU A 238 22.91 -11.73 -24.77
CA LEU A 238 24.22 -11.94 -24.13
C LEU A 238 25.29 -12.50 -25.07
N ASN A 239 24.88 -13.29 -26.06
CA ASN A 239 25.76 -13.94 -27.04
C ASN A 239 26.01 -13.08 -28.29
N GLU A 240 25.22 -12.03 -28.52
CA GLU A 240 25.45 -11.06 -29.59
C GLU A 240 26.66 -10.17 -29.26
N LEU A 241 27.62 -10.10 -30.19
CA LEU A 241 28.92 -9.41 -30.10
C LEU A 241 28.82 -7.86 -29.96
N GLY A 242 27.69 -7.32 -29.51
CA GLY A 242 27.41 -5.88 -29.41
C GLY A 242 27.42 -5.27 -28.00
N VAL A 243 27.46 -6.08 -26.93
CA VAL A 243 27.19 -5.61 -25.55
C VAL A 243 28.46 -5.21 -24.77
N ASP A 244 29.62 -5.17 -25.43
CA ASP A 244 30.90 -4.75 -24.84
C ASP A 244 31.20 -3.25 -25.01
N LYS A 245 30.16 -2.41 -25.07
CA LYS A 245 30.34 -0.96 -24.92
C LYS A 245 30.38 -0.59 -23.43
N PRO A 246 31.45 0.10 -22.95
CA PRO A 246 31.65 0.38 -21.52
C PRO A 246 30.48 1.08 -20.82
N ASN A 247 29.68 1.83 -21.58
CA ASN A 247 28.63 2.70 -21.04
C ASN A 247 27.22 2.08 -21.06
N THR A 248 27.06 0.85 -21.56
CA THR A 248 25.74 0.17 -21.68
C THR A 248 25.67 -1.14 -20.91
N ASN A 249 26.80 -1.68 -20.48
CA ASN A 249 26.83 -2.90 -19.69
C ASN A 249 26.61 -2.58 -18.20
N VAL A 250 25.34 -2.64 -17.80
CA VAL A 250 24.88 -2.37 -16.43
C VAL A 250 25.61 -3.28 -15.42
N LEU A 251 25.92 -4.54 -15.77
CA LEU A 251 26.63 -5.47 -14.87
C LEU A 251 28.07 -5.03 -14.59
N LYS A 252 28.79 -4.49 -15.59
CA LYS A 252 30.13 -3.88 -15.38
C LYS A 252 30.05 -2.61 -14.52
N TYR A 253 28.98 -1.83 -14.63
CA TYR A 253 28.72 -0.69 -13.74
C TYR A 253 28.54 -1.11 -12.27
N TRP A 254 27.81 -2.21 -12.02
CA TRP A 254 27.66 -2.76 -10.67
C TRP A 254 28.95 -3.37 -10.12
N GLN A 255 29.76 -4.00 -10.97
CA GLN A 255 31.06 -4.57 -10.57
C GLN A 255 32.11 -3.51 -10.23
N ALA A 256 32.06 -2.34 -10.88
CA ALA A 256 32.95 -1.21 -10.60
C ALA A 256 32.65 -0.49 -9.28
N LYS A 257 31.45 -0.66 -8.73
CA LYS A 257 31.10 -0.19 -7.39
C LYS A 257 31.26 -1.35 -6.39
N GLN A 258 32.51 -1.63 -6.02
CA GLN A 258 32.78 -2.51 -4.89
C GLN A 258 32.31 -1.83 -3.59
N TYR A 259 31.47 -2.55 -2.83
CA TYR A 259 31.23 -2.35 -1.41
C TYR A 259 32.24 -3.18 -0.62
#